data_AF-A0A6B3M6Z7-F1
#
_entry.id   AF-A0A6B3M6Z7-F1
#
_cell.length_a   1.000
_cell.length_b   1.000
_cell.length_c   1.000
_cell.angle_alpha   90.00
_cell.angle_beta   90.00
_cell.angle_gamma   90.00
#
_symmetry.space_group_name_H-M   'P 1'
#
loop_
_entity.id
_entity.type
_entity.pdbx_description
1 polymer ?
#
loop_
_entity_poly.entity_id
_entity_poly.type
_entity_poly.pdbx_seq_one_letter_code
_entity_poly.pdbx_strand_id
1 'polypeptide(L)'
;MACQKGILTSDSNLAHALAYQVRALQDLNAVIFSQETDRRALKLACNLVGISEANSCPIWAKCRVKPSNPNAPRIYVACLSAYNNGYLHGWWIDADQELDEIWLDIEDMLADSPMDDAEEWAIHDYQNFGAISISENPNLEEVSTWARLIAENSKDAGAVTVYIDWAKDAGWEISTEEFQSRYCGHWKNGEDFALNSEEVAELYNWGKFREEFTFWSMYIDWASVGRDLELSDAYYYADADHGIYVFRYC
;
A
#
# COMPACT_ATOMS: atom_id res chain seq x y z
N MET A 1 -5.24 -26.55 -47.49
CA MET A 1 -5.13 -27.23 -46.18
C MET A 1 -3.67 -27.57 -45.96
N ALA A 2 -2.96 -26.78 -45.16
CA ALA A 2 -1.56 -27.04 -44.82
C ALA A 2 -1.50 -27.63 -43.41
N CYS A 3 -0.85 -28.79 -43.27
CA CYS A 3 -0.68 -29.50 -42.01
C CYS A 3 -0.11 -28.60 -40.90
N GLN A 4 -0.82 -28.47 -39.79
CA GLN A 4 -0.24 -28.08 -38.50
C GLN A 4 0.80 -29.12 -38.12
N LYS A 5 2.09 -28.76 -38.19
CA LYS A 5 3.16 -29.54 -37.54
C LYS A 5 2.98 -29.37 -36.04
N GLY A 6 2.63 -30.48 -35.39
CA GLY A 6 2.39 -30.55 -33.95
C GLY A 6 3.56 -29.99 -33.15
N ILE A 7 3.28 -28.98 -32.35
CA ILE A 7 4.09 -28.63 -31.18
C ILE A 7 3.51 -29.48 -30.05
N LEU A 8 4.06 -30.67 -29.85
CA LEU A 8 3.82 -31.45 -28.64
C LEU A 8 4.56 -30.76 -27.50
N THR A 9 3.86 -29.85 -26.81
CA THR A 9 4.21 -29.44 -25.45
C THR A 9 3.94 -30.62 -24.50
N SER A 10 4.79 -30.84 -23.51
CA SER A 10 4.56 -31.86 -22.47
C SER A 10 3.47 -31.46 -21.47
N ASP A 11 3.04 -30.19 -21.45
CA ASP A 11 1.98 -29.74 -20.56
C ASP A 11 1.11 -28.65 -21.24
N SER A 12 -0.09 -29.05 -21.65
CA SER A 12 -1.10 -28.14 -22.22
C SER A 12 -1.74 -27.25 -21.16
N ASN A 13 -1.73 -27.66 -19.89
CA ASN A 13 -2.32 -26.90 -18.80
C ASN A 13 -1.42 -25.71 -18.45
N LEU A 14 -0.10 -25.92 -18.43
CA LEU A 14 0.88 -24.85 -18.23
C LEU A 14 0.74 -23.74 -19.28
N ALA A 15 0.54 -24.10 -20.56
CA ALA A 15 0.34 -23.12 -21.63
C ALA A 15 -0.94 -22.28 -21.46
N HIS A 16 -2.03 -22.87 -20.96
CA HIS A 16 -3.26 -22.13 -20.68
C HIS A 16 -3.13 -21.21 -19.46
N ALA A 17 -2.42 -21.66 -18.41
CA ALA A 17 -2.13 -20.82 -17.25
C ALA A 17 -1.26 -19.61 -17.64
N LEU A 18 -0.21 -19.83 -18.44
CA LEU A 18 0.64 -18.77 -19.00
C LEU A 18 -0.15 -17.83 -19.91
N ALA A 19 -1.07 -18.34 -20.73
CA ALA A 19 -1.90 -17.50 -21.61
C ALA A 19 -2.80 -16.54 -20.80
N TYR A 20 -3.35 -16.99 -19.67
CA TYR A 20 -4.10 -16.13 -18.76
C TYR A 20 -3.21 -15.03 -18.17
N GLN A 21 -2.00 -15.38 -17.71
CA GLN A 21 -1.03 -14.42 -17.15
C GLN A 21 -0.59 -13.39 -18.20
N VAL A 22 -0.20 -13.84 -19.39
CA VAL A 22 0.20 -12.97 -20.52
C VAL A 22 -0.93 -12.01 -20.91
N ARG A 23 -2.19 -12.47 -20.88
CA ARG A 23 -3.35 -11.62 -21.19
C ARG A 23 -3.66 -10.62 -20.08
N ALA A 24 -3.52 -11.00 -18.82
CA ALA A 24 -3.68 -10.10 -17.67
C ALA A 24 -2.59 -9.02 -17.60
N LEU A 25 -1.40 -9.31 -18.15
CA LEU A 25 -0.23 -8.42 -18.15
C LEU A 25 -0.21 -7.41 -19.32
N GLN A 26 -1.08 -7.56 -20.33
CA GLN A 26 -1.26 -6.54 -21.38
C GLN A 26 -1.76 -5.20 -20.84
N ASP A 27 -2.40 -5.19 -19.67
CA ASP A 27 -2.84 -3.96 -18.99
C ASP A 27 -1.70 -3.27 -18.20
N LEU A 28 -0.55 -3.93 -18.03
CA LEU A 28 0.56 -3.49 -17.15
C LEU A 28 1.96 -3.44 -17.82
N ASN A 29 2.02 -3.64 -19.13
CA ASN A 29 3.17 -3.35 -20.02
C ASN A 29 4.55 -3.96 -19.67
N ALA A 30 4.62 -5.07 -18.91
CA ALA A 30 5.84 -5.86 -18.77
C ALA A 30 5.51 -7.36 -18.70
N VAL A 31 6.28 -8.18 -19.39
CA VAL A 31 6.17 -9.64 -19.34
C VAL A 31 7.51 -10.21 -18.88
N ILE A 32 7.55 -10.75 -17.66
CA ILE A 32 8.73 -11.38 -17.07
C ILE A 32 8.48 -12.89 -16.94
N PHE A 33 9.34 -13.71 -17.54
CA PHE A 33 9.28 -15.17 -17.44
C PHE A 33 10.47 -15.72 -16.64
N SER A 34 10.23 -16.69 -15.75
CA SER A 34 11.31 -17.34 -15.00
C SER A 34 12.26 -18.08 -15.93
N GLN A 35 13.54 -18.21 -15.54
CA GLN A 35 14.52 -19.00 -16.31
C GLN A 35 14.11 -20.48 -16.49
N GLU A 36 13.28 -21.00 -15.59
CA GLU A 36 12.80 -22.39 -15.62
C GLU A 36 11.55 -22.59 -16.47
N THR A 37 10.96 -21.51 -17.00
CA THR A 37 9.74 -21.58 -17.81
C THR A 37 10.01 -22.34 -19.11
N ASP A 38 9.19 -23.36 -19.40
CA ASP A 38 9.27 -24.12 -20.64
C ASP A 38 9.00 -23.19 -21.84
N ARG A 39 10.07 -22.92 -22.61
CA ARG A 39 10.05 -22.04 -23.78
C ARG A 39 9.04 -22.47 -24.85
N ARG A 40 8.70 -23.76 -24.93
CA ARG A 40 7.71 -24.26 -25.90
C ARG A 40 6.29 -23.96 -25.42
N ALA A 41 6.03 -24.09 -24.12
CA ALA A 41 4.73 -23.74 -23.52
C ALA A 41 4.49 -22.24 -23.60
N LEU A 42 5.51 -21.43 -23.33
CA LEU A 42 5.47 -19.98 -23.50
C LEU A 42 5.13 -19.58 -24.94
N LYS A 43 5.88 -20.09 -25.92
CA LYS A 43 5.62 -19.80 -27.33
C LYS A 43 4.21 -20.19 -27.76
N LEU A 44 3.68 -21.29 -27.23
CA LEU A 44 2.29 -21.71 -27.47
C LEU A 44 1.30 -20.73 -26.82
N ALA A 45 1.55 -20.27 -25.59
CA ALA A 45 0.72 -19.29 -24.89
C ALA A 45 0.65 -17.96 -25.65
N CYS A 46 1.78 -17.42 -26.13
CA CYS A 46 1.81 -16.21 -26.96
C CYS A 46 0.96 -16.38 -28.24
N ASN A 47 1.06 -17.54 -28.90
CA ASN A 47 0.23 -17.85 -30.07
C ASN A 47 -1.27 -17.96 -29.75
N LEU A 48 -1.64 -18.53 -28.59
CA LEU A 48 -3.04 -18.65 -28.16
C LEU A 48 -3.69 -17.29 -27.90
N VAL A 49 -2.91 -16.33 -27.40
CA VAL A 49 -3.38 -14.95 -27.12
C VAL A 49 -3.24 -14.04 -28.34
N GLY A 50 -2.48 -14.46 -29.37
CA GLY A 50 -2.30 -13.70 -30.61
C GLY A 50 -1.28 -12.58 -30.51
N ILE A 51 -0.26 -12.74 -29.66
CA ILE A 51 0.78 -11.74 -29.37
C ILE A 51 2.13 -12.25 -29.90
N SER A 52 2.94 -11.37 -30.48
CA SER A 52 4.33 -11.69 -30.84
C SER A 52 5.25 -11.54 -29.62
N GLU A 53 6.21 -12.46 -29.44
CA GLU A 53 7.37 -12.22 -28.57
C GLU A 53 7.98 -10.87 -28.99
N ALA A 54 7.93 -9.86 -28.12
CA ALA A 54 8.57 -8.58 -28.41
C ALA A 54 10.08 -8.82 -28.57
N ASN A 55 10.69 -8.29 -29.63
CA ASN A 55 12.13 -8.37 -29.89
C ASN A 55 12.95 -7.48 -28.92
N SER A 56 12.54 -7.37 -27.67
CA SER A 56 13.24 -6.69 -26.60
C SER A 56 13.52 -7.72 -25.51
N CYS A 57 14.81 -7.97 -25.32
CA CYS A 57 15.51 -8.82 -24.36
C CYS A 57 14.66 -9.64 -23.38
N PRO A 58 14.92 -10.96 -23.24
CA PRO A 58 14.37 -11.73 -22.13
C PRO A 58 15.03 -11.23 -20.84
N ILE A 59 14.37 -10.29 -20.15
CA ILE A 59 14.76 -9.87 -18.81
C ILE A 59 14.62 -11.12 -17.94
N TRP A 60 15.74 -11.72 -17.59
CA TRP A 60 15.83 -12.83 -16.65
C TRP A 60 15.71 -12.31 -15.21
N ALA A 61 14.67 -11.53 -14.93
CA ALA A 61 14.34 -11.12 -13.58
C ALA A 61 13.80 -12.33 -12.83
N LYS A 62 14.35 -12.58 -11.65
CA LYS A 62 13.87 -13.63 -10.75
C LYS A 62 12.39 -13.35 -10.47
N CYS A 63 11.50 -14.25 -10.85
CA CYS A 63 10.07 -14.13 -10.58
C CYS A 63 9.79 -13.90 -9.08
N ARG A 64 9.65 -12.64 -8.67
CA ARG A 64 8.94 -12.24 -7.45
C ARG A 64 7.53 -11.80 -7.83
N VAL A 65 6.75 -12.72 -8.40
CA VAL A 65 5.32 -12.43 -8.62
C VAL A 65 4.58 -12.80 -7.34
N LYS A 66 4.62 -11.92 -6.33
CA LYS A 66 3.52 -11.87 -5.38
C LYS A 66 2.35 -11.21 -6.10
N PRO A 67 1.11 -11.72 -5.96
CA PRO A 67 -0.04 -11.03 -6.52
C PRO A 67 -0.16 -9.65 -5.86
N SER A 68 0.06 -8.59 -6.63
CA SER A 68 -0.04 -7.21 -6.17
C SER A 68 -1.46 -6.91 -5.72
N ASN A 69 -1.63 -6.34 -4.52
CA ASN A 69 -2.93 -5.84 -4.10
C ASN A 69 -3.13 -4.44 -4.73
N PRO A 70 -4.16 -4.24 -5.59
CA PRO A 70 -4.33 -2.96 -6.28
C PRO A 70 -4.62 -1.79 -5.33
N ASN A 71 -5.06 -2.09 -4.11
CA ASN A 71 -5.36 -1.12 -3.06
C ASN A 71 -4.20 -0.96 -2.05
N ALA A 72 -3.12 -1.73 -2.18
CA ALA A 72 -1.93 -1.52 -1.35
C ALA A 72 -1.14 -0.29 -1.85
N PRO A 73 -0.34 0.35 -0.99
CA PRO A 73 0.52 1.47 -1.38
C PRO A 73 1.56 1.05 -2.41
N ARG A 74 1.71 1.86 -3.46
CA ARG A 74 2.64 1.61 -4.57
C ARG A 74 3.33 2.89 -5.00
N ILE A 75 4.57 2.76 -5.45
CA ILE A 75 5.39 3.88 -5.93
C ILE A 75 5.78 3.66 -7.38
N TYR A 76 5.78 4.73 -8.18
CA TYR A 76 6.31 4.71 -9.53
C TYR A 76 7.74 5.25 -9.49
N VAL A 77 8.70 4.36 -9.71
CA VAL A 77 10.13 4.69 -9.71
C VAL A 77 10.62 4.82 -11.14
N ALA A 78 11.20 5.98 -11.47
CA ALA A 78 11.73 6.29 -12.79
C ALA A 78 13.26 6.23 -12.80
N CYS A 79 13.83 5.79 -13.93
CA CYS A 79 15.27 5.91 -14.20
C CYS A 79 15.59 7.34 -14.64
N LEU A 80 16.45 8.04 -13.89
CA LEU A 80 16.79 9.43 -14.17
C LEU A 80 17.61 9.60 -15.44
N SER A 81 18.54 8.67 -15.73
CA SER A 81 19.30 8.68 -16.98
C SER A 81 18.38 8.61 -18.21
N ALA A 82 17.38 7.72 -18.19
CA ALA A 82 16.41 7.58 -19.27
C ALA A 82 15.53 8.83 -19.40
N TYR A 83 15.03 9.34 -18.26
CA TYR A 83 14.19 10.54 -18.22
C TYR A 83 14.93 11.77 -18.78
N ASN A 84 16.17 12.00 -18.36
CA ASN A 84 17.00 13.12 -18.83
C ASN A 84 17.30 13.06 -20.35
N ASN A 85 17.18 11.88 -20.96
CA ASN A 85 17.34 11.66 -22.40
C ASN A 85 16.00 11.56 -23.16
N GLY A 86 14.88 11.87 -22.50
CA GLY A 86 13.55 11.90 -23.12
C GLY A 86 12.86 10.54 -23.26
N TYR A 87 13.32 9.52 -22.53
CA TYR A 87 12.69 8.21 -22.46
C TYR A 87 11.86 8.09 -21.18
N LEU A 88 10.60 7.68 -21.31
CA LEU A 88 9.78 7.30 -20.18
C LEU A 88 10.11 5.85 -19.81
N HIS A 89 11.01 5.68 -18.84
CA HIS A 89 11.40 4.38 -18.30
C HIS A 89 11.30 4.38 -16.79
N GLY A 90 10.50 3.47 -16.25
CA GLY A 90 10.21 3.37 -14.82
C GLY A 90 9.11 2.35 -14.55
N TRP A 91 9.08 1.80 -13.33
CA TRP A 91 8.19 0.72 -12.93
C TRP A 91 7.30 1.13 -11.75
N TRP A 92 6.09 0.57 -11.71
CA TRP A 92 5.29 0.55 -10.49
C TRP A 92 5.80 -0.57 -9.59
N ILE A 93 6.15 -0.23 -8.35
CA ILE A 93 6.68 -1.12 -7.34
C ILE A 93 5.71 -1.14 -6.16
N ASP A 94 5.40 -2.34 -5.67
CA ASP A 94 4.64 -2.53 -4.44
C ASP A 94 5.47 -2.02 -3.26
N ALA A 95 4.96 -1.03 -2.52
CA ALA A 95 5.74 -0.39 -1.46
C ALA A 95 5.57 -1.11 -0.11
N ASP A 96 4.59 -2.01 0.03
CA ASP A 96 4.28 -2.77 1.24
C ASP A 96 5.17 -4.02 1.42
N GLN A 97 6.24 -4.13 0.65
CA GLN A 97 7.28 -5.15 0.80
C GLN A 97 8.43 -4.69 1.69
N GLU A 98 9.36 -5.59 2.01
CA GLU A 98 10.56 -5.25 2.77
C GLU A 98 11.49 -4.34 1.96
N LEU A 99 12.28 -3.51 2.64
CA LEU A 99 13.20 -2.55 2.00
C LEU A 99 14.12 -3.21 0.96
N ASP A 100 14.71 -4.35 1.28
CA ASP A 100 15.61 -5.09 0.37
C ASP A 100 14.89 -5.54 -0.91
N GLU A 101 13.59 -5.80 -0.83
CA GLU A 101 12.78 -6.21 -1.98
C GLU A 101 12.49 -5.01 -2.89
N ILE A 102 12.18 -3.84 -2.30
CA ILE A 102 12.04 -2.58 -3.05
C ILE A 102 13.33 -2.25 -3.79
N TRP A 103 14.48 -2.38 -3.12
CA TRP A 103 15.77 -2.13 -3.75
C TRP A 103 16.04 -3.04 -4.94
N LEU A 104 15.72 -4.33 -4.81
CA LEU A 104 15.89 -5.27 -5.93
C LEU A 104 15.00 -4.92 -7.12
N ASP A 105 13.76 -4.47 -6.89
CA ASP A 105 12.89 -4.02 -7.97
C ASP A 105 13.41 -2.76 -8.66
N ILE A 106 14.02 -1.83 -7.90
CA ILE A 106 14.68 -0.64 -8.45
C ILE A 106 15.91 -1.02 -9.26
N GLU A 107 16.75 -1.93 -8.76
CA GLU A 107 17.93 -2.44 -9.46
C GLU A 107 17.56 -3.13 -10.76
N ASP A 108 16.53 -3.98 -10.75
CA ASP A 108 16.03 -4.66 -11.96
C ASP A 108 15.46 -3.63 -12.96
N MET A 109 14.74 -2.60 -12.49
CA MET A 109 14.24 -1.50 -13.33
C MET A 109 15.38 -0.72 -13.99
N LEU A 110 16.44 -0.40 -13.24
CA LEU A 110 17.62 0.31 -13.74
C LEU A 110 18.41 -0.55 -14.74
N ALA A 111 18.56 -1.84 -14.47
CA ALA A 111 19.23 -2.77 -15.38
C ALA A 111 18.51 -2.95 -16.72
N ASP A 112 17.19 -2.74 -16.76
CA ASP A 112 16.38 -2.74 -17.99
C ASP A 112 16.34 -1.37 -18.69
N SER A 113 17.06 -0.38 -18.19
CA SER A 113 17.08 0.97 -18.78
C SER A 113 17.58 0.96 -20.23
N PRO A 114 17.02 1.81 -21.11
CA PRO A 114 17.54 1.99 -22.46
C PRO A 114 18.89 2.73 -22.49
N MET A 115 19.34 3.29 -21.36
CA MET A 115 20.61 4.01 -21.22
C MET A 115 21.71 3.10 -20.69
N ASP A 116 22.93 3.28 -21.20
CA ASP A 116 24.12 2.64 -20.63
C ASP A 116 24.38 3.16 -19.21
N ASP A 117 24.82 2.27 -18.31
CA ASP A 117 25.22 2.59 -16.94
C ASP A 117 24.18 3.39 -16.13
N ALA A 118 22.91 3.03 -16.23
CA ALA A 118 21.83 3.65 -15.45
C ALA A 118 21.90 3.27 -13.97
N GLU A 119 22.21 4.24 -13.10
CA GLU A 119 22.32 4.03 -11.64
C GLU A 119 21.33 4.90 -10.83
N GLU A 120 20.90 6.03 -11.40
CA GLU A 120 20.10 7.02 -10.69
C GLU A 120 18.60 6.79 -10.90
N TRP A 121 17.84 6.90 -9.81
CA TRP A 121 16.39 6.73 -9.79
C TRP A 121 15.71 7.83 -8.94
N ALA A 122 14.42 8.05 -9.17
CA ALA A 122 13.58 8.89 -8.33
C ALA A 122 12.13 8.39 -8.33
N ILE A 123 11.37 8.70 -7.29
CA ILE A 123 9.91 8.48 -7.27
C ILE A 123 9.24 9.62 -8.03
N HIS A 124 8.56 9.30 -9.12
CA HIS A 124 7.84 10.29 -9.93
C HIS A 124 6.33 10.31 -9.65
N ASP A 125 5.77 9.23 -9.10
CA ASP A 125 4.36 9.14 -8.73
C ASP A 125 4.15 8.09 -7.62
N TYR A 126 3.00 8.11 -6.96
CA TYR A 126 2.63 7.11 -5.93
C TYR A 126 1.11 6.99 -5.77
N GLN A 127 0.66 5.85 -5.27
CA GLN A 127 -0.77 5.52 -5.09
C GLN A 127 -1.03 4.90 -3.73
N ASN A 128 -2.26 5.11 -3.24
CA ASN A 128 -2.79 4.51 -2.01
C ASN A 128 -2.05 4.87 -0.70
N PHE A 129 -1.34 6.00 -0.66
CA PHE A 129 -0.72 6.54 0.56
C PHE A 129 -1.63 7.50 1.36
N GLY A 130 -2.90 7.63 0.95
CA GLY A 130 -3.86 8.54 1.57
C GLY A 130 -3.36 9.99 1.58
N ALA A 131 -3.28 10.59 2.76
CA ALA A 131 -2.84 11.99 2.93
C ALA A 131 -1.32 12.19 2.96
N ILE A 132 -0.52 11.10 2.99
CA ILE A 132 0.94 11.19 3.08
C ILE A 132 1.51 11.65 1.74
N SER A 133 2.36 12.69 1.79
CA SER A 133 3.15 13.13 0.64
C SER A 133 4.53 12.48 0.65
N ILE A 134 4.91 11.86 -0.47
CA ILE A 134 6.24 11.27 -0.68
C ILE A 134 7.06 12.21 -1.56
N SER A 135 8.30 12.49 -1.17
CA SER A 135 9.25 13.28 -1.98
C SER A 135 9.82 12.45 -3.13
N GLU A 136 10.38 13.12 -4.14
CA GLU A 136 11.03 12.45 -5.28
C GLU A 136 12.25 11.61 -4.84
N ASN A 137 12.93 12.04 -3.79
CA ASN A 137 14.09 11.35 -3.19
C ASN A 137 13.78 11.04 -1.72
N PRO A 138 12.95 10.02 -1.43
CA PRO A 138 12.54 9.73 -0.07
C PRO A 138 13.52 8.79 0.63
N ASN A 139 13.36 8.66 1.94
CA ASN A 139 13.91 7.53 2.67
C ASN A 139 13.04 6.28 2.37
N LEU A 140 13.57 5.30 1.64
CA LEU A 140 12.82 4.09 1.27
C LEU A 140 12.44 3.24 2.49
N GLU A 141 13.21 3.27 3.58
CA GLU A 141 12.88 2.54 4.81
C GLU A 141 11.59 3.09 5.44
N GLU A 142 11.44 4.41 5.43
CA GLU A 142 10.22 5.09 5.87
C GLU A 142 9.04 4.75 4.96
N VAL A 143 9.23 4.83 3.63
CA VAL A 143 8.18 4.52 2.65
C VAL A 143 7.69 3.08 2.80
N SER A 144 8.62 2.13 2.93
CA SER A 144 8.34 0.71 3.21
C SER A 144 7.54 0.54 4.51
N THR A 145 8.00 1.17 5.58
CA THR A 145 7.34 1.11 6.90
C THR A 145 5.90 1.64 6.84
N TRP A 146 5.70 2.82 6.24
CA TRP A 146 4.36 3.41 6.09
C TRP A 146 3.46 2.56 5.21
N ALA A 147 3.98 2.09 4.08
CA ALA A 147 3.21 1.29 3.14
C ALA A 147 2.73 -0.02 3.76
N ARG A 148 3.61 -0.70 4.49
CA ARG A 148 3.26 -1.89 5.28
C ARG A 148 2.22 -1.59 6.34
N LEU A 149 2.39 -0.51 7.11
CA LEU A 149 1.45 -0.13 8.17
C LEU A 149 0.04 0.11 7.60
N ILE A 150 -0.05 0.79 6.44
CA ILE A 150 -1.30 1.01 5.72
C ILE A 150 -1.89 -0.32 5.21
N ALA A 151 -1.07 -1.20 4.63
CA ALA A 151 -1.53 -2.48 4.10
C ALA A 151 -2.05 -3.41 5.21
N GLU A 152 -1.33 -3.52 6.32
CA GLU A 152 -1.70 -4.32 7.51
C GLU A 152 -3.02 -3.82 8.13
N ASN A 153 -3.25 -2.51 8.12
CA ASN A 153 -4.42 -1.86 8.70
C ASN A 153 -5.38 -1.30 7.63
N SER A 154 -5.53 -2.00 6.51
CA SER A 154 -6.29 -1.53 5.33
C SER A 154 -7.72 -1.04 5.60
N LYS A 155 -8.38 -1.54 6.67
CA LYS A 155 -9.71 -1.06 7.08
C LYS A 155 -9.69 0.36 7.68
N ASP A 156 -8.57 0.71 8.31
CA ASP A 156 -8.35 1.96 9.02
C ASP A 156 -7.22 2.77 8.33
N ALA A 157 -7.00 2.55 7.03
CA ALA A 157 -5.92 3.19 6.27
C ALA A 157 -5.91 4.71 6.40
N GLY A 158 -7.09 5.35 6.42
CA GLY A 158 -7.21 6.79 6.67
C GLY A 158 -6.63 7.21 8.02
N ALA A 159 -7.00 6.51 9.10
CA ALA A 159 -6.48 6.76 10.44
C ALA A 159 -4.97 6.55 10.52
N VAL A 160 -4.45 5.51 9.86
CA VAL A 160 -3.01 5.23 9.78
C VAL A 160 -2.26 6.40 9.16
N THR A 161 -2.75 6.94 8.04
CA THR A 161 -2.05 8.04 7.34
C THR A 161 -1.97 9.31 8.17
N VAL A 162 -3.04 9.60 8.92
CA VAL A 162 -3.10 10.71 9.89
C VAL A 162 -2.17 10.46 11.08
N TYR A 163 -2.14 9.23 11.60
CA TYR A 163 -1.24 8.84 12.68
C TYR A 163 0.22 8.98 12.27
N ILE A 164 0.59 8.56 11.07
CA ILE A 164 1.96 8.68 10.55
C ILE A 164 2.40 10.15 10.56
N ASP A 165 1.58 11.06 10.02
CA ASP A 165 1.91 12.49 10.00
C ASP A 165 2.11 13.05 11.42
N TRP A 166 1.18 12.74 12.32
CA TRP A 166 1.25 13.14 13.72
C TRP A 166 2.47 12.57 14.46
N ALA A 167 2.80 11.30 14.24
CA ALA A 167 3.95 10.64 14.85
C ALA A 167 5.28 11.21 14.34
N LYS A 168 5.36 11.62 13.06
CA LYS A 168 6.54 12.30 12.49
C LYS A 168 6.77 13.65 13.14
N ASP A 169 5.70 14.44 13.30
CA ASP A 169 5.78 15.75 13.97
C ASP A 169 6.19 15.61 15.45
N ALA A 170 5.74 14.54 16.11
CA ALA A 170 6.10 14.25 17.50
C ALA A 170 7.49 13.57 17.66
N GLY A 171 8.11 13.10 16.57
CA GLY A 171 9.38 12.37 16.60
C GLY A 171 9.27 10.98 17.25
N TRP A 172 8.13 10.31 17.10
CA TRP A 172 7.89 8.97 17.64
C TRP A 172 8.27 7.89 16.65
N GLU A 173 8.50 6.69 17.17
CA GLU A 173 8.58 5.48 16.36
C GLU A 173 7.22 5.20 15.69
N ILE A 174 7.26 4.76 14.44
CA ILE A 174 6.07 4.44 13.64
C ILE A 174 6.04 2.94 13.45
N SER A 175 5.12 2.28 14.15
CA SER A 175 4.93 0.83 14.07
C SER A 175 3.46 0.46 14.22
N THR A 176 3.14 -0.80 13.89
CA THR A 176 1.78 -1.33 14.03
C THR A 176 1.36 -1.36 15.50
N GLU A 177 2.25 -1.76 16.39
CA GLU A 177 2.01 -1.79 17.83
C GLU A 177 1.69 -0.38 18.35
N GLU A 178 2.44 0.62 17.88
CA GLU A 178 2.29 1.99 18.39
C GLU A 178 1.12 2.75 17.77
N PHE A 179 0.73 2.42 16.56
CA PHE A 179 -0.56 2.83 16.02
C PHE A 179 -1.71 2.24 16.85
N GLN A 180 -1.69 0.93 17.11
CA GLN A 180 -2.77 0.22 17.81
C GLN A 180 -2.88 0.62 19.29
N SER A 181 -1.75 0.90 19.95
CA SER A 181 -1.75 1.38 21.34
C SER A 181 -2.38 2.78 21.44
N ARG A 182 -2.31 3.58 20.37
CA ARG A 182 -2.80 4.95 20.34
C ARG A 182 -4.22 5.09 19.82
N TYR A 183 -4.59 4.34 18.78
CA TYR A 183 -5.86 4.51 18.10
C TYR A 183 -7.06 4.16 19.00
N CYS A 184 -8.01 5.10 19.11
CA CYS A 184 -9.24 4.96 19.88
C CYS A 184 -10.48 4.78 18.98
N GLY A 185 -10.28 4.68 17.65
CA GLY A 185 -11.34 4.43 16.68
C GLY A 185 -11.79 5.64 15.87
N HIS A 186 -12.77 5.38 15.00
CA HIS A 186 -13.41 6.36 14.12
C HIS A 186 -14.83 6.66 14.62
N TRP A 187 -15.13 7.93 14.84
CA TRP A 187 -16.33 8.40 15.51
C TRP A 187 -17.03 9.47 14.71
N LYS A 188 -18.35 9.63 14.86
CA LYS A 188 -19.09 10.66 14.13
C LYS A 188 -18.62 12.08 14.49
N ASN A 189 -18.32 12.31 15.77
CA ASN A 189 -17.85 13.56 16.36
C ASN A 189 -17.40 13.31 17.81
N GLY A 190 -16.91 14.35 18.51
CA GLY A 190 -16.46 14.21 19.90
C GLY A 190 -17.57 13.84 20.89
N GLU A 191 -18.82 14.21 20.64
CA GLU A 191 -19.97 13.78 21.45
C GLU A 191 -20.15 12.26 21.39
N ASP A 192 -20.09 11.71 20.17
CA ASP A 192 -20.22 10.27 19.92
C ASP A 192 -19.08 9.50 20.60
N PHE A 193 -17.84 9.99 20.49
CA PHE A 193 -16.71 9.41 21.23
C PHE A 193 -16.93 9.46 22.75
N ALA A 194 -17.29 10.61 23.30
CA ALA A 194 -17.48 10.78 24.74
C ALA A 194 -18.58 9.85 25.30
N LEU A 195 -19.67 9.67 24.55
CA LEU A 195 -20.83 8.90 24.99
C LEU A 195 -20.65 7.37 24.81
N ASN A 196 -20.07 6.96 23.68
CA ASN A 196 -20.09 5.56 23.23
C ASN A 196 -18.73 4.85 23.31
N SER A 197 -17.64 5.55 23.63
CA SER A 197 -16.32 4.94 23.86
C SER A 197 -16.29 4.12 25.14
N GLU A 198 -15.91 2.84 25.03
CA GLU A 198 -15.68 1.97 26.19
C GLU A 198 -14.57 2.52 27.09
N GLU A 199 -13.52 3.07 26.49
CA GLU A 199 -12.39 3.66 27.22
C GLU A 199 -12.83 4.85 28.08
N VAL A 200 -13.61 5.78 27.51
CA VAL A 200 -14.13 6.93 28.25
C VAL A 200 -15.09 6.45 29.35
N ALA A 201 -15.93 5.45 29.04
CA ALA A 201 -16.84 4.87 30.00
C ALA A 201 -16.10 4.21 31.19
N GLU A 202 -14.97 3.53 30.95
CA GLU A 202 -14.13 2.95 31.99
C GLU A 202 -13.40 4.02 32.80
N LEU A 203 -12.78 5.00 32.14
CA LEU A 203 -12.01 6.07 32.76
C LEU A 203 -12.83 6.85 33.79
N TYR A 204 -14.08 7.16 33.47
CA TYR A 204 -14.99 7.91 34.35
C TYR A 204 -15.98 7.02 35.10
N ASN A 205 -15.86 5.69 34.99
CA ASN A 205 -16.76 4.72 35.61
C ASN A 205 -18.24 5.02 35.31
N TRP A 206 -18.51 5.35 34.05
CA TRP A 206 -19.78 5.88 33.57
C TRP A 206 -20.96 4.93 33.82
N GLY A 207 -20.75 3.63 33.64
CA GLY A 207 -21.77 2.61 33.90
C GLY A 207 -22.29 2.70 35.34
N LYS A 208 -21.38 2.80 36.31
CA LYS A 208 -21.73 2.93 37.72
C LYS A 208 -22.43 4.26 38.02
N PHE A 209 -21.96 5.38 37.45
CA PHE A 209 -22.63 6.67 37.61
C PHE A 209 -24.08 6.62 37.12
N ARG A 210 -24.33 6.00 35.97
CA ARG A 210 -25.68 5.86 35.38
C ARG A 210 -26.61 5.02 36.27
N GLU A 211 -26.10 3.99 36.93
CA GLU A 211 -26.85 3.17 37.89
C GLU A 211 -27.20 3.95 39.17
N GLU A 212 -26.24 4.69 39.74
CA GLU A 212 -26.44 5.46 40.98
C GLU A 212 -27.28 6.73 40.76
N PHE A 213 -27.13 7.38 39.61
CA PHE A 213 -27.70 8.70 39.30
C PHE A 213 -28.50 8.70 37.99
N THR A 214 -29.37 7.69 37.79
CA THR A 214 -30.11 7.51 36.52
C THR A 214 -30.82 8.76 36.04
N PHE A 215 -31.53 9.49 36.90
CA PHE A 215 -32.22 10.71 36.49
C PHE A 215 -31.25 11.78 35.95
N TRP A 216 -30.14 12.03 36.65
CA TRP A 216 -29.14 13.04 36.25
C TRP A 216 -28.33 12.62 35.02
N SER A 217 -28.11 11.32 34.84
CA SER A 217 -27.38 10.78 33.70
C SER A 217 -28.00 11.14 32.34
N MET A 218 -29.30 11.42 32.31
CA MET A 218 -30.04 11.80 31.09
C MET A 218 -29.86 13.27 30.70
N TYR A 219 -29.26 14.10 31.56
CA TYR A 219 -29.09 15.54 31.34
C TYR A 219 -27.62 15.93 31.15
N ILE A 220 -26.74 14.96 30.94
CA ILE A 220 -25.34 15.24 30.64
C ILE A 220 -25.24 15.81 29.23
N ASP A 221 -24.57 16.95 29.12
CA ASP A 221 -24.21 17.57 27.86
C ASP A 221 -22.96 16.89 27.29
N TRP A 222 -23.17 15.80 26.56
CA TRP A 222 -22.10 15.01 25.95
C TRP A 222 -21.32 15.79 24.88
N ALA A 223 -21.92 16.79 24.26
CA ALA A 223 -21.21 17.65 23.32
C ALA A 223 -20.15 18.49 24.05
N SER A 224 -20.49 19.05 25.21
CA SER A 224 -19.53 19.74 26.07
C SER A 224 -18.46 18.79 26.60
N VAL A 225 -18.82 17.57 27.04
CA VAL A 225 -17.83 16.56 27.48
C VAL A 225 -16.86 16.20 26.36
N GLY A 226 -17.36 15.92 25.15
CA GLY A 226 -16.52 15.63 23.99
C GLY A 226 -15.56 16.77 23.66
N ARG A 227 -16.03 18.02 23.76
CA ARG A 227 -15.17 19.20 23.56
C ARG A 227 -14.09 19.33 24.63
N ASP A 228 -14.42 19.06 25.89
CA ASP A 228 -13.45 19.09 26.98
C ASP A 228 -12.42 17.96 26.85
N LEU A 229 -12.81 16.79 26.34
CA LEU A 229 -11.88 15.69 26.03
C LEU A 229 -10.92 16.06 24.89
N GLU A 230 -11.42 16.70 23.83
CA GLU A 230 -10.59 17.19 22.71
C GLU A 230 -9.58 18.26 23.16
N LEU A 231 -9.98 19.14 24.08
CA LEU A 231 -9.11 20.19 24.63
C LEU A 231 -8.18 19.68 25.74
N SER A 232 -8.31 18.42 26.13
CA SER A 232 -7.42 17.80 27.10
C SER A 232 -6.14 17.30 26.43
N ASP A 233 -5.07 17.12 27.21
CA ASP A 233 -3.84 16.50 26.73
C ASP A 233 -3.94 14.96 26.67
N ALA A 234 -5.14 14.38 26.83
CA ALA A 234 -5.33 12.93 26.81
C ALA A 234 -5.55 12.38 25.39
N TYR A 235 -6.14 13.18 24.49
CA TYR A 235 -6.54 12.72 23.16
C TYR A 235 -6.19 13.71 22.06
N TYR A 236 -5.77 13.18 20.92
CA TYR A 236 -5.64 13.88 19.66
C TYR A 236 -6.81 13.54 18.75
N TYR A 237 -7.48 14.57 18.24
CA TYR A 237 -8.62 14.45 17.34
C TYR A 237 -8.20 14.92 15.96
N ALA A 238 -8.45 14.10 14.96
CA ALA A 238 -8.14 14.42 13.58
C ALA A 238 -9.37 14.25 12.69
N ASP A 239 -9.55 15.17 11.75
CA ASP A 239 -10.64 15.12 10.79
C ASP A 239 -10.53 13.88 9.90
N ALA A 240 -11.67 13.21 9.71
CA ALA A 240 -11.85 12.15 8.72
C ALA A 240 -12.85 12.60 7.65
N ASP A 241 -12.90 11.90 6.51
CA ASP A 241 -13.88 12.19 5.44
C ASP A 241 -15.32 12.20 5.99
N HIS A 242 -15.61 11.29 6.94
CA HIS A 242 -16.91 11.18 7.61
C HIS A 242 -16.78 11.00 9.13
N GLY A 243 -16.33 12.03 9.83
CA GLY A 243 -16.25 12.04 11.28
C GLY A 243 -14.88 12.46 11.77
N ILE A 244 -14.40 11.80 12.82
CA ILE A 244 -13.10 12.04 13.43
C ILE A 244 -12.38 10.72 13.73
N TYR A 245 -11.06 10.71 13.56
CA TYR A 245 -10.19 9.72 14.17
C TYR A 245 -9.74 10.24 15.53
N VAL A 246 -9.79 9.38 16.54
CA VAL A 246 -9.33 9.71 17.90
C VAL A 246 -8.12 8.86 18.24
N PHE A 247 -7.09 9.49 18.78
CA PHE A 247 -5.87 8.86 19.27
C PHE A 247 -5.60 9.30 20.69
N ARG A 248 -5.03 8.44 21.54
CA ARG A 248 -4.59 8.82 22.88
C ARG A 248 -3.12 9.23 22.89
N TYR A 249 -2.80 10.23 23.72
CA TYR A 249 -1.42 10.48 24.14
C TYR A 249 -1.06 9.41 25.20
N CYS A 250 0.08 8.72 25.02
CA CYS A 250 0.53 7.62 25.88
C CYS A 250 1.62 8.14 26.81
#